data_AF-A0A7L5Y811-F1
#
_entry.id   AF-A0A7L5Y811-F1
#
_cell.length_a   1.000
_cell.length_b   1.000
_cell.length_c   1.000
_cell.angle_alpha   90.00
_cell.angle_beta   90.00
_cell.angle_gamma   90.00
#
_symmetry.space_group_name_H-M   'P 1'
#
loop_
_entity.id
_entity.type
_entity.pdbx_description
1 polymer ?
#
loop_
_entity_poly.entity_id
_entity_poly.type
_entity_poly.pdbx_seq_one_letter_code
_entity_poly.pdbx_strand_id
1 'polypeptide(L)'
;MNASNPATTRLVPADRLAAVTSLIAEGAVFDGNFHTARDQGIKVDGLVKGNITFETGGTLHVGATGVVENTRMEADYVFIEGKVVGTVIARKALEITGSATLLGDASYDELIDMHPRARVRGKIEYRGDIDAAPRDGV
;
A
#
# COMPACT_ATOMS: atom_id res chain seq x y z
N MET A 1 21.08 -18.54 -7.19
CA MET A 1 20.48 -17.78 -8.30
C MET A 1 18.98 -17.69 -8.04
N ASN A 2 18.50 -16.53 -7.61
CA ASN A 2 17.11 -16.12 -7.79
C ASN A 2 17.13 -14.59 -7.72
N ALA A 3 17.28 -13.96 -8.88
CA ALA A 3 16.97 -12.54 -8.99
C ALA A 3 15.44 -12.46 -8.86
N SER A 4 14.95 -12.10 -7.68
CA SER A 4 13.58 -11.66 -7.52
C SER A 4 13.39 -10.46 -8.43
N ASN A 5 12.73 -10.66 -9.57
CA ASN A 5 12.31 -9.54 -10.40
C ASN A 5 11.42 -8.65 -9.52
N PRO A 6 11.75 -7.36 -9.30
CA PRO A 6 10.86 -6.48 -8.56
C PRO A 6 9.49 -6.49 -9.26
N ALA A 7 8.40 -6.55 -8.50
CA ALA A 7 7.09 -6.52 -9.11
C ALA A 7 6.95 -5.21 -9.89
N THR A 8 6.66 -5.30 -11.19
CA THR A 8 6.38 -4.12 -12.00
C THR A 8 5.04 -3.55 -11.55
N THR A 9 5.06 -2.33 -11.03
CA THR A 9 3.86 -1.57 -10.69
C THR A 9 2.98 -1.34 -11.92
N ARG A 10 1.66 -1.46 -11.78
CA ARG A 10 0.68 -1.25 -12.87
C ARG A 10 -0.19 -0.01 -12.67
N LEU A 11 -0.48 0.35 -11.42
CA LEU A 11 -1.30 1.51 -11.06
C LEU A 11 -0.50 2.59 -10.36
N VAL A 12 0.42 2.21 -9.46
CA VAL A 12 1.16 3.21 -8.68
C VAL A 12 2.24 3.84 -9.56
N PRO A 13 2.20 5.17 -9.80
CA PRO A 13 3.16 5.82 -10.69
C PRO A 13 4.61 5.64 -10.22
N ALA A 14 5.53 5.40 -11.16
CA ALA A 14 6.93 5.14 -10.83
C ALA A 14 7.62 6.32 -10.13
N ASP A 15 7.23 7.56 -10.47
CA ASP A 15 7.69 8.78 -9.82
C ASP A 15 7.22 8.88 -8.36
N ARG A 16 6.04 8.34 -8.03
CA ARG A 16 5.54 8.25 -6.64
C ARG A 16 6.39 7.30 -5.80
N LEU A 17 6.74 6.14 -6.34
CA LEU A 17 7.65 5.20 -5.67
C LEU A 17 9.06 5.77 -5.54
N ALA A 18 9.57 6.46 -6.57
CA ALA A 18 10.89 7.11 -6.54
C ALA A 18 10.96 8.30 -5.57
N ALA A 19 9.83 8.96 -5.30
CA ALA A 19 9.73 10.07 -4.35
C ALA A 19 9.63 9.62 -2.88
N VAL A 20 9.62 8.32 -2.58
CA VAL A 20 9.64 7.80 -1.22
C VAL A 20 10.97 8.13 -0.55
N THR A 21 10.92 8.91 0.54
CA THR A 21 12.11 9.39 1.26
C THR A 21 12.33 8.72 2.61
N SER A 22 11.38 7.91 3.08
CA SER A 22 11.48 7.17 4.34
C SER A 22 11.54 5.66 4.10
N LEU A 23 12.39 4.97 4.86
CA LEU A 23 12.57 3.53 4.75
C LEU A 23 12.65 2.89 6.14
N ILE A 24 11.80 1.89 6.38
CA ILE A 24 11.99 0.90 7.45
C ILE A 24 12.66 -0.30 6.80
N ALA A 25 13.98 -0.42 6.98
CA ALA A 25 14.80 -1.42 6.30
C ALA A 25 14.52 -2.85 6.82
N GLU A 26 14.87 -3.84 6.01
CA GLU A 26 14.79 -5.26 6.39
C GLU A 26 15.53 -5.52 7.72
N GLY A 27 14.91 -6.33 8.59
CA GLY A 27 15.43 -6.63 9.93
C GLY A 27 15.19 -5.53 10.98
N ALA A 28 14.79 -4.32 10.58
CA ALA A 28 14.38 -3.28 11.52
C ALA A 28 12.95 -3.53 12.04
N VAL A 29 12.72 -3.17 13.30
CA VAL A 29 11.39 -3.15 13.92
C VAL A 29 11.07 -1.71 14.32
N PHE A 30 9.96 -1.19 13.82
CA PHE A 30 9.37 0.08 14.25
C PHE A 30 8.11 -0.21 15.06
N ASP A 31 8.09 0.23 16.31
CA ASP A 31 6.94 0.09 17.21
C ASP A 31 6.43 1.49 17.60
N GLY A 32 5.25 1.84 17.10
CA GLY A 32 4.68 3.18 17.19
C GLY A 32 3.92 3.58 15.93
N ASN A 33 3.47 4.83 15.86
CA ASN A 33 2.72 5.33 14.72
C ASN A 33 3.60 6.23 13.82
N PHE A 34 3.47 6.07 12.52
CA PHE A 34 3.99 7.01 11.52
C PHE A 34 2.86 7.95 11.09
N HIS A 35 3.09 9.25 11.23
CA HIS A 35 2.14 10.28 10.84
C HIS A 35 2.86 11.45 10.16
N THR A 36 2.27 11.96 9.08
CA THR A 36 2.77 13.16 8.40
C THR A 36 1.63 13.97 7.80
N ALA A 37 1.76 15.29 7.88
CA ALA A 37 0.85 16.24 7.24
C ALA A 37 1.20 16.52 5.77
N ARG A 38 2.35 16.03 5.28
CA ARG A 38 2.89 16.34 3.94
C ARG A 38 2.70 15.18 2.98
N ASP A 39 2.61 15.51 1.69
CA ASP A 39 2.76 14.53 0.61
C ASP A 39 4.19 13.98 0.62
N GLN A 40 4.33 12.73 1.07
CA GLN A 40 5.58 12.03 1.32
C GLN A 40 5.39 10.54 1.04
N GLY A 41 6.48 9.79 0.88
CA GLY A 41 6.41 8.33 0.86
C GLY A 41 7.14 7.65 2.02
N ILE A 42 6.66 6.45 2.39
CA ILE A 42 7.38 5.49 3.23
C ILE A 42 7.41 4.12 2.55
N LYS A 43 8.59 3.50 2.54
CA LYS A 43 8.78 2.10 2.18
C LYS A 43 9.03 1.28 3.44
N VAL A 44 8.37 0.13 3.54
CA VAL A 44 8.51 -0.83 4.62
C VAL A 44 9.04 -2.14 4.06
N ASP A 45 10.31 -2.43 4.31
CA ASP A 45 10.96 -3.73 4.07
C ASP A 45 11.20 -4.50 5.39
N GLY A 46 11.09 -3.82 6.54
CA GLY A 46 11.16 -4.41 7.89
C GLY A 46 9.78 -4.72 8.49
N LEU A 47 9.67 -4.63 9.81
CA LEU A 47 8.42 -4.80 10.56
C LEU A 47 7.93 -3.46 11.12
N VAL A 48 6.69 -3.09 10.83
CA VAL A 48 5.99 -1.97 11.47
C VAL A 48 4.84 -2.50 12.32
N LYS A 49 4.77 -2.02 13.56
CA LYS A 49 3.67 -2.24 14.49
C LYS A 49 3.03 -0.91 14.85
N GLY A 50 1.89 -0.59 14.26
CA GLY A 50 1.19 0.68 14.47
C GLY A 50 0.77 1.40 13.19
N ASN A 51 0.11 2.55 13.33
CA ASN A 51 -0.63 3.18 12.25
C ASN A 51 0.34 3.87 11.28
N ILE A 52 -0.03 3.92 10.01
CA ILE A 52 0.64 4.74 9.00
C ILE A 52 -0.41 5.68 8.40
N THR A 53 -0.29 6.98 8.62
CA THR A 53 -1.29 7.95 8.18
C THR A 53 -0.66 9.17 7.52
N PHE A 54 -1.16 9.50 6.33
CA PHE A 54 -0.84 10.73 5.61
C PHE A 54 -2.08 11.64 5.62
N GLU A 55 -2.01 12.83 6.20
CA GLU A 55 -3.15 13.77 6.15
C GLU A 55 -3.46 14.21 4.72
N THR A 56 -2.42 14.39 3.90
CA THR A 56 -2.53 14.75 2.49
C THR A 56 -1.56 13.92 1.65
N GLY A 57 -1.95 13.56 0.43
CA GLY A 57 -1.08 12.82 -0.48
C GLY A 57 -0.69 11.44 0.06
N GLY A 58 0.58 11.08 -0.06
CA GLY A 58 1.10 9.90 0.62
C GLY A 58 1.29 8.70 -0.30
N THR A 59 2.47 8.09 -0.23
CA THR A 59 2.76 6.80 -0.86
C THR A 59 3.25 5.81 0.18
N LEU A 60 2.49 4.74 0.40
CA LEU A 60 2.89 3.62 1.23
C LEU A 60 3.31 2.46 0.33
N HIS A 61 4.56 2.03 0.43
CA HIS A 61 5.07 0.83 -0.21
C HIS A 61 5.43 -0.22 0.84
N VAL A 62 4.68 -1.32 0.91
CA VAL A 62 5.08 -2.49 1.70
C VAL A 62 5.86 -3.41 0.77
N GLY A 63 7.19 -3.37 0.85
CA GLY A 63 8.07 -4.18 0.00
C GLY A 63 7.96 -5.67 0.28
N ALA A 64 8.62 -6.48 -0.54
CA ALA A 64 8.44 -7.95 -0.53
C ALA A 64 8.77 -8.62 0.82
N THR A 65 9.71 -8.07 1.59
CA THR A 65 10.07 -8.52 2.95
C THR A 65 9.30 -7.80 4.05
N GLY A 66 8.60 -6.72 3.69
CA GLY A 66 7.86 -5.86 4.60
C GLY A 66 6.69 -6.56 5.27
N VAL A 67 6.55 -6.30 6.57
CA VAL A 67 5.40 -6.73 7.36
C VAL A 67 4.84 -5.53 8.11
N VAL A 68 3.54 -5.26 7.92
CA VAL A 68 2.80 -4.30 8.74
C VAL A 68 1.77 -5.06 9.55
N GLU A 69 1.84 -4.95 10.87
CA GLU A 69 0.91 -5.60 11.78
C GLU A 69 0.25 -4.58 12.68
N ASN A 70 -1.02 -4.84 13.03
CA ASN A 70 -1.81 -4.05 13.95
C ASN A 70 -1.96 -2.59 13.52
N THR A 71 -3.21 -2.21 13.26
CA THR A 71 -3.70 -0.84 13.05
C THR A 71 -3.64 -0.34 11.58
N ARG A 72 -4.30 0.79 11.34
CA ARG A 72 -4.81 1.28 10.05
C ARG A 72 -3.71 1.94 9.22
N MET A 73 -3.75 1.73 7.91
CA MET A 73 -2.92 2.42 6.93
C MET A 73 -3.79 3.27 6.02
N GLU A 74 -3.45 4.55 5.86
CA GLU A 74 -4.20 5.49 5.01
C GLU A 74 -3.26 6.41 4.22
N ALA A 75 -3.32 6.32 2.89
CA ALA A 75 -2.49 7.08 1.94
C ALA A 75 -3.23 7.26 0.60
N ASP A 76 -2.73 8.13 -0.29
CA ASP A 76 -3.23 8.22 -1.67
C ASP A 76 -2.89 6.96 -2.48
N TYR A 77 -1.63 6.55 -2.44
CA TYR A 77 -1.13 5.38 -3.16
C TYR A 77 -0.65 4.33 -2.18
N VAL A 78 -1.15 3.11 -2.31
CA VAL A 78 -0.73 1.97 -1.51
C VAL A 78 -0.29 0.84 -2.44
N PHE A 79 0.99 0.46 -2.35
CA PHE A 79 1.59 -0.64 -3.10
C PHE A 79 2.04 -1.74 -2.14
N ILE A 80 1.48 -2.94 -2.27
CA ILE A 80 1.73 -4.05 -1.35
C ILE A 80 2.36 -5.21 -2.10
N GLU A 81 3.60 -5.54 -1.74
CA GLU A 81 4.32 -6.76 -2.14
C GLU A 81 4.45 -7.77 -1.00
N GLY A 82 4.55 -7.27 0.23
CA GLY A 82 4.75 -8.05 1.45
C GLY A 82 3.45 -8.45 2.17
N LYS A 83 3.50 -8.47 3.51
CA LYS A 83 2.39 -8.90 4.37
C LYS A 83 1.79 -7.73 5.13
N VAL A 84 0.48 -7.64 5.12
CA VAL A 84 -0.30 -6.67 5.89
C VAL A 84 -1.35 -7.40 6.74
N VAL A 85 -1.39 -7.07 8.03
CA VAL A 85 -2.44 -7.51 8.97
C VAL A 85 -3.09 -6.27 9.57
N GLY A 86 -4.21 -5.82 8.99
CA GLY A 86 -4.85 -4.56 9.36
C GLY A 86 -5.81 -4.02 8.30
N THR A 87 -6.23 -2.77 8.47
CA THR A 87 -7.12 -2.07 7.53
C THR A 87 -6.31 -1.19 6.59
N VAL A 88 -6.52 -1.33 5.28
CA VAL A 88 -5.86 -0.53 4.23
C VAL A 88 -6.83 0.44 3.60
N ILE A 89 -6.41 1.69 3.45
CA ILE A 89 -7.22 2.76 2.87
C ILE A 89 -6.40 3.50 1.84
N ALA A 90 -6.79 3.36 0.57
CA ALA A 90 -6.15 4.02 -0.56
C ALA A 90 -7.08 5.09 -1.15
N ARG A 91 -6.70 6.36 -1.05
CA ARG A 91 -7.52 7.47 -1.57
C ARG A 91 -7.45 7.63 -3.09
N LYS A 92 -6.49 6.99 -3.75
CA LYS A 92 -6.37 6.94 -5.21
C LYS A 92 -6.22 5.52 -5.70
N ALA A 93 -5.05 4.91 -5.49
CA ALA A 93 -4.77 3.59 -6.04
C ALA A 93 -4.31 2.59 -4.96
N LEU A 94 -4.95 1.43 -4.95
CA LEU A 94 -4.50 0.25 -4.22
C LEU A 94 -3.97 -0.79 -5.20
N GLU A 95 -2.70 -1.16 -5.06
CA GLU A 95 -2.10 -2.22 -5.86
C GLU A 95 -1.55 -3.33 -4.96
N ILE A 96 -2.03 -4.55 -5.16
CA ILE A 96 -1.67 -5.74 -4.39
C ILE A 96 -1.02 -6.75 -5.33
N THR A 97 0.27 -7.02 -5.13
CA THR A 97 1.01 -7.91 -6.04
C THR A 97 0.78 -9.40 -5.74
N GLY A 98 1.25 -10.26 -6.65
CA GLY A 98 1.06 -11.71 -6.53
C GLY A 98 1.83 -12.38 -5.39
N SER A 99 2.80 -11.69 -4.77
CA SER A 99 3.49 -12.16 -3.56
C SER A 99 2.78 -11.72 -2.28
N ALA A 100 1.88 -10.74 -2.38
CA ALA A 100 1.35 -10.05 -1.22
C ALA A 100 0.31 -10.87 -0.46
N THR A 101 0.20 -10.56 0.82
CA THR A 101 -0.83 -11.12 1.70
C THR A 101 -1.46 -10.05 2.54
N LEU A 102 -2.77 -9.88 2.38
CA LEU A 102 -3.58 -8.97 3.17
C LEU A 102 -4.54 -9.79 4.05
N LEU A 103 -4.39 -9.66 5.37
CA LEU A 103 -5.31 -10.19 6.37
C LEU A 103 -6.02 -9.02 7.05
N GLY A 104 -7.25 -8.75 6.62
CA GLY A 104 -8.02 -7.58 7.04
C GLY A 104 -8.70 -6.89 5.85
N ASP A 105 -9.39 -5.80 6.14
CA ASP A 105 -10.22 -5.11 5.16
C ASP A 105 -9.43 -4.06 4.39
N ALA A 106 -9.78 -3.86 3.12
CA ALA A 106 -9.26 -2.80 2.29
C ALA A 106 -10.38 -1.94 1.72
N SER A 107 -10.10 -0.66 1.54
CA SER A 107 -10.96 0.24 0.78
C SER A 107 -10.17 1.14 -0.14
N TYR A 108 -10.73 1.45 -1.30
CA TYR A 108 -10.12 2.30 -2.30
C TYR A 108 -11.13 3.25 -2.94
N ASP A 109 -10.67 4.44 -3.34
CA ASP A 109 -11.56 5.51 -3.80
C ASP A 109 -11.54 5.69 -5.33
N GLU A 110 -10.45 5.34 -6.04
CA GLU A 110 -10.39 5.44 -7.51
C GLU A 110 -10.08 4.11 -8.19
N LEU A 111 -8.89 3.54 -7.97
CA LEU A 111 -8.37 2.38 -8.71
C LEU A 111 -7.93 1.26 -7.77
N ILE A 112 -8.17 0.02 -8.21
CA ILE A 112 -7.62 -1.19 -7.60
C ILE A 112 -7.04 -2.11 -8.68
N ASP A 113 -5.85 -2.65 -8.43
CA ASP A 113 -5.30 -3.78 -9.18
C ASP A 113 -4.80 -4.84 -8.21
N MET A 114 -5.23 -6.07 -8.45
CA MET A 114 -4.83 -7.23 -7.69
C MET A 114 -4.23 -8.25 -8.66
N HIS A 115 -2.91 -8.43 -8.56
CA HIS A 115 -2.19 -9.30 -9.47
C HIS A 115 -2.56 -10.77 -9.21
N PRO A 116 -2.44 -11.65 -10.22
CA PRO A 116 -2.63 -13.07 -10.03
C PRO A 116 -1.77 -13.61 -8.87
N ARG A 117 -2.40 -14.41 -8.01
CA ARG A 117 -1.86 -15.04 -6.79
C ARG A 117 -1.81 -14.18 -5.53
N ALA A 118 -2.23 -12.91 -5.59
CA ALA A 118 -2.44 -12.11 -4.39
C ALA A 118 -3.38 -12.83 -3.43
N ARG A 119 -3.06 -12.83 -2.12
CA ARG A 119 -3.84 -13.52 -1.10
C ARG A 119 -4.52 -12.51 -0.19
N VAL A 120 -5.83 -12.36 -0.33
CA VAL A 120 -6.62 -11.44 0.51
C VAL A 120 -7.63 -12.23 1.33
N ARG A 121 -7.69 -11.95 2.63
CA ARG A 121 -8.73 -12.44 3.54
C ARG A 121 -9.33 -11.25 4.29
N GLY A 122 -10.44 -10.74 3.78
CA GLY A 122 -11.19 -9.61 4.33
C GLY A 122 -12.18 -9.06 3.30
N LYS A 123 -12.87 -7.97 3.65
CA LYS A 123 -13.72 -7.21 2.73
C LYS A 123 -12.84 -6.28 1.88
N ILE A 124 -13.19 -6.14 0.61
CA ILE A 124 -12.70 -5.06 -0.24
C ILE A 124 -13.89 -4.16 -0.58
N GLU A 125 -13.76 -2.86 -0.34
CA GLU A 125 -14.82 -1.88 -0.55
C GLU A 125 -14.36 -0.74 -1.45
N TYR A 126 -15.09 -0.52 -2.54
CA TYR A 126 -15.00 0.73 -3.28
C TYR A 126 -15.75 1.83 -2.51
N ARG A 127 -15.10 2.96 -2.24
CA ARG A 127 -15.70 4.11 -1.53
C ARG A 127 -15.79 5.37 -2.39
N GLY A 128 -15.36 5.28 -3.65
CA GLY A 128 -15.57 6.36 -4.59
C GLY A 128 -17.05 6.55 -4.93
N ASP A 129 -17.31 7.54 -5.78
CA ASP A 129 -18.65 7.83 -6.25
C ASP A 129 -19.11 6.74 -7.24
N ILE A 130 -20.04 5.88 -6.81
CA ILE A 130 -20.59 4.78 -7.62
C ILE A 130 -21.41 5.30 -8.81
N ASP A 131 -21.99 6.50 -8.67
CA ASP A 131 -22.86 7.09 -9.68
C ASP A 131 -22.07 8.05 -10.62
N ALA A 132 -20.77 8.25 -10.37
CA ALA A 132 -19.93 9.03 -11.26
C ALA A 132 -19.80 8.34 -12.63
N ALA A 133 -19.96 9.12 -13.70
CA ALA A 133 -19.70 8.64 -15.04
C ALA A 133 -18.27 8.10 -15.15
N PRO A 134 -18.03 6.99 -15.87
CA PRO A 134 -16.69 6.48 -16.10
C PRO A 134 -15.79 7.62 -16.60
N ARG A 135 -14.70 7.89 -15.89
CA ARG A 135 -13.68 8.83 -16.41
C ARG A 135 -13.02 8.14 -17.59
N ASP A 136 -13.33 8.60 -18.80
CA ASP A 136 -12.72 8.10 -20.03
C ASP A 136 -11.18 8.17 -19.93
N GLY A 137 -10.51 7.03 -20.07
CA GLY A 137 -9.09 6.96 -20.40
C GLY A 137 -8.14 6.43 -19.31
N VAL A 138 -7.91 5.11 -19.34
CA VAL A 138 -6.56 4.51 -19.37
C VAL A 138 -6.54 3.47 -20.49
#